data_AF-A0A7S3LCW9-F1
#
_entry.id   AF-A0A7S3LCW9-F1
#
_cell.length_a   1.000
_cell.length_b   1.000
_cell.length_c   1.000
_cell.angle_alpha   90.00
_cell.angle_beta   90.00
_cell.angle_gamma   90.00
#
_symmetry.space_group_name_H-M   'P 1'
#
loop_
_entity.id
_entity.type
_entity.pdbx_description
1 polymer ?
#
loop_
_entity_poly.entity_id
_entity_poly.type
_entity_poly.pdbx_seq_one_letter_code
_entity_poly.pdbx_strand_id
1 'polypeptide(L)'
;VKSVYSIARNIGFSPRLHCCEFRLEDPCPVEDEYEKYMHSHPLAYSLLREEGKRRRQLNKEGAKQMNHPPYENSWFNTLAVWEGRAVGHVLVPWCIVVGHAILYTLMQELVLENNERWQHVTKNELGSWETFFGVALNATLSLLLVFRLNRAAARWWLARQSFGVLMAKARNLMCGLVLAKHNPAARDDAIRWLAAYAICTMEFLRGCPKMHDDLFAGVLSSSEKAQVERMSHPPLYVGHQIRHSISRVYAVTADTPLSLAMSYSQQEAILVNEWVGLLDQCGAMERIKATPLPIVSVS
;
A
#
# COMPACT_ATOMS: atom_id res chain seq x y z
N VAL A 1 10.29 -4.07 -7.74
CA VAL A 1 10.18 -5.11 -8.78
C VAL A 1 10.26 -4.51 -10.18
N LYS A 2 9.21 -3.92 -10.80
CA LYS A 2 9.27 -3.33 -12.17
C LYS A 2 10.46 -2.37 -12.46
N SER A 3 10.97 -1.65 -11.46
CA SER A 3 12.13 -0.76 -11.62
C SER A 3 13.48 -1.47 -11.72
N VAL A 4 13.61 -2.68 -11.14
CA VAL A 4 14.83 -3.51 -11.24
C VAL A 4 14.96 -4.05 -12.68
N TYR A 5 13.83 -4.32 -13.35
CA TYR A 5 13.78 -4.74 -14.76
C TYR A 5 14.20 -3.64 -15.74
N SER A 6 13.93 -2.36 -15.42
CA SER A 6 14.32 -1.23 -16.27
C SER A 6 15.85 -1.08 -16.35
N ILE A 7 16.56 -1.35 -15.25
CA ILE A 7 18.01 -1.18 -15.16
C ILE A 7 18.76 -2.39 -15.74
N ALA A 8 18.22 -3.60 -15.63
CA ALA A 8 18.78 -4.78 -16.31
C ALA A 8 18.94 -4.53 -17.82
N ARG A 9 18.00 -3.82 -18.45
CA ARG A 9 18.02 -3.48 -19.88
C ARG A 9 19.27 -2.68 -20.33
N ASN A 10 19.89 -1.90 -19.43
CA ASN A 10 21.09 -1.10 -19.74
C ASN A 10 22.41 -1.87 -19.60
N ILE A 11 22.40 -3.10 -19.08
CA ILE A 11 23.60 -3.94 -18.88
C ILE A 11 23.74 -4.98 -20.03
N GLY A 12 23.05 -4.78 -21.16
CA GLY A 12 23.03 -5.75 -22.27
C GLY A 12 22.10 -6.95 -22.03
N PHE A 13 21.23 -6.87 -21.02
CA PHE A 13 20.14 -7.81 -20.82
C PHE A 13 19.04 -7.48 -21.85
N SER A 14 19.10 -8.16 -23.00
CA SER A 14 17.98 -8.20 -23.95
C SER A 14 17.19 -9.49 -23.71
N PRO A 15 16.20 -9.50 -22.81
CA PRO A 15 15.09 -10.39 -23.01
C PRO A 15 14.33 -9.82 -24.21
N ARG A 16 13.91 -10.68 -25.16
CA ARG A 16 12.92 -10.33 -26.18
C ARG A 16 11.57 -10.07 -25.51
N LEU A 17 11.49 -9.06 -24.65
CA LEU A 17 10.25 -8.51 -24.14
C LEU A 17 9.92 -7.34 -25.06
N HIS A 18 9.33 -7.68 -26.21
CA HIS A 18 8.50 -6.73 -26.94
C HIS A 18 7.58 -6.03 -25.92
N CYS A 19 7.37 -4.72 -26.10
CA CYS A 19 6.30 -3.96 -25.46
C CYS A 19 4.93 -4.50 -25.91
N CYS A 20 4.64 -5.76 -25.64
CA CYS A 20 3.30 -6.28 -25.67
C CYS A 20 2.65 -5.89 -24.35
N GLU A 21 1.44 -5.34 -24.44
CA GLU A 21 0.44 -5.43 -23.39
C GLU A 21 0.30 -6.91 -22.98
N PHE A 22 1.17 -7.38 -22.08
CA PHE A 22 1.11 -8.73 -21.55
C PHE A 22 -0.15 -8.81 -20.68
N ARG A 23 -1.15 -9.51 -21.19
CA ARG A 23 -2.39 -9.77 -20.47
C ARG A 23 -2.01 -10.62 -19.25
N LEU A 24 -2.62 -10.32 -18.11
CA LEU A 24 -2.24 -10.83 -16.77
C LEU A 24 -2.33 -12.37 -16.61
N GLU A 25 -2.69 -13.09 -17.66
CA GLU A 25 -2.92 -14.54 -17.73
C GLU A 25 -1.80 -15.30 -18.48
N ASP A 26 -0.84 -14.60 -19.10
CA ASP A 26 0.23 -15.27 -19.83
C ASP A 26 1.10 -16.10 -18.86
N PRO A 27 1.39 -17.38 -19.17
CA PRO A 27 2.21 -18.23 -18.32
C PRO A 27 3.58 -17.61 -18.11
N CYS A 28 4.10 -17.71 -16.88
CA CYS A 28 5.47 -17.31 -16.56
C CYS A 28 6.43 -17.97 -17.58
N PRO A 29 7.44 -17.26 -18.11
CA PRO A 29 8.35 -17.85 -19.08
C PRO A 29 8.96 -19.14 -18.54
N VAL A 30 9.11 -20.12 -19.43
CA VAL A 30 9.54 -21.48 -19.13
C VAL A 30 10.85 -21.45 -18.32
N GLU A 31 10.92 -22.22 -17.24
CA GLU A 31 12.03 -22.22 -16.25
C GLU A 31 13.42 -22.34 -16.90
N ASP A 32 13.50 -22.97 -18.08
CA ASP A 32 14.73 -23.21 -18.85
C ASP A 32 15.39 -21.93 -19.43
N GLU A 33 14.63 -20.86 -19.71
CA GLU A 33 15.19 -19.65 -20.35
C GLU A 33 16.11 -18.86 -19.40
N TYR A 34 15.93 -19.02 -18.08
CA TYR A 34 16.65 -18.24 -17.07
C TYR A 34 17.95 -18.89 -16.59
N GLU A 35 18.18 -20.18 -16.85
CA GLU A 35 19.38 -20.90 -16.38
C GLU A 35 20.69 -20.26 -16.86
N LYS A 36 20.67 -19.63 -18.05
CA LYS A 36 21.80 -18.85 -18.59
C LYS A 36 22.30 -17.75 -17.64
N TYR A 37 21.44 -17.23 -16.78
CA TYR A 37 21.77 -16.16 -15.84
C TYR A 37 22.22 -16.66 -14.47
N MET A 38 22.11 -17.97 -14.19
CA MET A 38 22.41 -18.55 -12.87
C MET A 38 23.83 -18.21 -12.40
N HIS A 39 24.81 -18.32 -13.29
CA HIS A 39 26.22 -18.09 -12.97
C HIS A 39 26.65 -16.62 -13.13
N SER A 40 26.01 -15.86 -14.02
CA SER A 40 26.42 -14.48 -14.32
C SER A 40 25.73 -13.45 -13.40
N HIS A 41 24.48 -13.70 -13.03
CA HIS A 41 23.65 -12.77 -12.26
C HIS A 41 22.76 -13.56 -11.29
N PRO A 42 23.34 -14.09 -10.19
CA PRO A 42 22.63 -15.00 -9.29
C PRO A 42 21.40 -14.35 -8.63
N LEU A 43 21.49 -13.06 -8.26
CA LEU A 43 20.35 -12.32 -7.72
C LEU A 43 19.23 -12.13 -8.75
N ALA A 44 19.58 -11.77 -10.00
CA ALA A 44 18.57 -11.58 -11.03
C ALA A 44 17.86 -12.91 -11.34
N TYR A 45 18.61 -14.02 -11.38
CA TYR A 45 18.07 -15.36 -11.54
C TYR A 45 17.09 -15.72 -10.40
N SER A 46 17.48 -15.53 -9.13
CA SER A 46 16.60 -15.86 -8.00
C SER A 46 15.30 -15.04 -8.01
N LEU A 47 15.39 -13.77 -8.39
CA LEU A 47 14.23 -12.90 -8.52
C LEU A 47 13.33 -13.34 -9.68
N LEU A 48 13.88 -13.61 -10.86
CA LEU A 48 13.10 -14.00 -12.05
C LEU A 48 12.39 -15.33 -11.86
N ARG A 49 13.10 -16.35 -11.35
CA ARG A 49 12.56 -17.69 -11.12
C ARG A 49 11.32 -17.68 -10.24
N GLU A 50 11.34 -16.89 -9.18
CA GLU A 50 10.27 -16.84 -8.18
C GLU A 50 9.25 -15.69 -8.42
N GLU A 51 9.33 -15.01 -9.57
CA GLU A 51 8.43 -13.91 -9.91
C GLU A 51 6.96 -14.35 -9.94
N GLY A 52 6.69 -15.54 -10.49
CA GLY A 52 5.34 -16.08 -10.61
C GLY A 52 4.63 -16.19 -9.25
N LYS A 53 5.32 -16.68 -8.22
CA LYS A 53 4.76 -16.80 -6.86
C LYS A 53 4.45 -15.43 -6.26
N ARG A 54 5.41 -14.49 -6.34
CA ARG A 54 5.22 -13.12 -5.84
C ARG A 54 4.06 -12.41 -6.54
N ARG A 55 3.96 -12.55 -7.88
CA ARG A 55 2.93 -11.89 -8.68
C ARG A 55 1.54 -12.47 -8.40
N ARG A 56 1.42 -13.79 -8.24
CA ARG A 56 0.15 -14.43 -7.84
C ARG A 56 -0.33 -13.91 -6.49
N GLN A 57 0.56 -13.82 -5.49
CA GLN A 57 0.19 -13.32 -4.17
C GLN A 57 -0.16 -11.82 -4.18
N LEU A 58 0.63 -10.99 -4.87
CA LEU A 58 0.33 -9.57 -5.04
C LEU A 58 -1.00 -9.34 -5.79
N ASN A 59 -1.30 -10.16 -6.80
CA ASN A 59 -2.59 -10.11 -7.48
C ASN A 59 -3.72 -10.53 -6.54
N LYS A 60 -3.55 -11.58 -5.73
CA LYS A 60 -4.58 -12.02 -4.78
C LYS A 60 -4.93 -10.93 -3.77
N GLU A 61 -3.92 -10.26 -3.21
CA GLU A 61 -4.12 -9.20 -2.21
C GLU A 61 -4.51 -7.85 -2.84
N GLY A 62 -3.94 -7.55 -4.01
CA GLY A 62 -4.05 -6.28 -4.70
C GLY A 62 -5.12 -6.22 -5.78
N ALA A 63 -5.79 -7.33 -6.11
CA ALA A 63 -6.79 -7.43 -7.19
C ALA A 63 -7.83 -6.30 -7.09
N LYS A 64 -8.31 -6.03 -5.88
CA LYS A 64 -9.33 -5.00 -5.63
C LYS A 64 -8.85 -3.58 -5.96
N GLN A 65 -7.56 -3.30 -5.77
CA GLN A 65 -6.97 -2.00 -6.10
C GLN A 65 -6.54 -1.93 -7.57
N MET A 66 -6.09 -3.05 -8.14
CA MET A 66 -5.57 -3.11 -9.51
C MET A 66 -6.69 -3.17 -10.57
N ASN A 67 -7.81 -3.82 -10.25
CA ASN A 67 -8.95 -3.99 -11.15
C ASN A 67 -10.02 -2.89 -10.98
N HIS A 68 -9.71 -1.82 -10.24
CA HIS A 68 -10.60 -0.67 -10.15
C HIS A 68 -10.81 -0.08 -11.56
N PRO A 69 -12.07 0.23 -11.95
CA PRO A 69 -12.33 0.78 -13.27
C PRO A 69 -11.59 2.12 -13.45
N PRO A 70 -10.89 2.32 -14.57
CA PRO A 70 -10.18 3.57 -14.83
C PRO A 70 -11.16 4.74 -14.87
N TYR A 71 -10.71 5.89 -14.38
CA TYR A 71 -11.50 7.13 -14.32
C TYR A 71 -12.00 7.61 -15.69
N GLU A 72 -11.37 7.17 -16.79
CA GLU A 72 -11.73 7.54 -18.17
C GLU A 72 -13.07 6.94 -18.64
N ASN A 73 -13.56 5.88 -17.99
CA ASN A 73 -14.88 5.33 -18.30
C ASN A 73 -15.97 6.06 -17.52
N SER A 74 -17.13 6.25 -18.15
CA SER A 74 -18.29 6.96 -17.57
C SER A 74 -18.51 6.59 -16.11
N TRP A 75 -18.60 7.60 -15.24
CA TRP A 75 -18.82 7.47 -13.79
C TRP A 75 -20.00 6.56 -13.40
N PHE A 76 -20.97 6.36 -14.31
CA PHE A 76 -22.06 5.40 -14.20
C PHE A 76 -21.57 3.96 -13.98
N ASN A 77 -20.49 3.53 -14.65
CA ASN A 77 -19.93 2.19 -14.46
C ASN A 77 -19.40 2.01 -13.03
N THR A 78 -18.96 3.10 -12.39
CA THR A 78 -18.53 3.10 -10.98
C THR A 78 -19.70 2.91 -10.01
N LEU A 79 -20.94 3.22 -10.40
CA LEU A 79 -22.13 2.96 -9.59
C LEU A 79 -22.38 1.46 -9.41
N ALA A 80 -22.11 0.67 -10.45
CA ALA A 80 -22.27 -0.78 -10.46
C ALA A 80 -21.07 -1.54 -9.84
N VAL A 81 -20.07 -0.83 -9.30
CA VAL A 81 -18.99 -1.46 -8.52
C VAL A 81 -19.47 -1.67 -7.09
N TRP A 82 -19.82 -2.92 -6.78
CA TRP A 82 -20.22 -3.34 -5.43
C TRP A 82 -19.01 -3.55 -4.50
N GLU A 83 -17.84 -3.82 -5.07
CA GLU A 83 -16.62 -4.13 -4.32
C GLU A 83 -16.05 -2.89 -3.62
N GLY A 84 -15.75 -3.02 -2.32
CA GLY A 84 -15.17 -1.93 -1.51
C GLY A 84 -16.19 -0.92 -0.97
N ARG A 85 -17.47 -1.03 -1.32
CA ARG A 85 -18.53 -0.26 -0.68
C ARG A 85 -18.90 -0.90 0.66
N ALA A 86 -19.03 -0.07 1.69
CA ALA A 86 -19.52 -0.46 3.01
C ALA A 86 -21.04 -0.75 3.00
N VAL A 87 -21.54 -1.50 2.00
CA VAL A 87 -22.98 -1.77 1.80
C VAL A 87 -23.55 -2.45 3.04
N GLY A 88 -22.82 -3.39 3.65
CA GLY A 88 -23.24 -4.03 4.89
C GLY A 88 -23.44 -3.05 6.06
N HIS A 89 -22.66 -1.96 6.12
CA HIS A 89 -22.80 -0.93 7.15
C HIS A 89 -23.95 0.04 6.87
N VAL A 90 -24.35 0.22 5.60
CA VAL A 90 -25.44 1.11 5.19
C VAL A 90 -26.79 0.39 5.16
N LEU A 91 -26.80 -0.88 4.77
CA LEU A 91 -28.01 -1.67 4.55
C LEU A 91 -28.83 -1.83 5.83
N VAL A 92 -28.18 -2.13 6.96
CA VAL A 92 -28.88 -2.34 8.24
C VAL A 92 -29.59 -1.05 8.71
N PRO A 93 -28.91 0.11 8.84
CA PRO A 93 -29.58 1.37 9.15
C PRO A 93 -30.67 1.73 8.13
N TRP A 94 -30.42 1.51 6.84
CA TRP A 94 -31.39 1.80 5.78
C TRP A 94 -32.66 0.95 5.92
N CYS A 95 -32.53 -0.36 6.16
CA CYS A 95 -33.65 -1.26 6.42
C CYS A 95 -34.45 -0.83 7.66
N ILE A 96 -33.78 -0.39 8.73
CA ILE A 96 -34.44 0.11 9.95
C ILE A 96 -35.26 1.36 9.66
N VAL A 97 -34.69 2.33 8.94
CA VAL A 97 -35.37 3.58 8.57
C VAL A 97 -36.57 3.31 7.67
N VAL A 98 -36.41 2.46 6.65
CA VAL A 98 -37.49 2.08 5.73
C VAL A 98 -38.59 1.33 6.47
N GLY A 99 -38.23 0.37 7.34
CA GLY A 99 -39.19 -0.36 8.16
C GLY A 99 -39.99 0.55 9.09
N HIS A 100 -39.33 1.52 9.74
CA HIS A 100 -39.99 2.53 10.57
C HIS A 100 -40.94 3.42 9.76
N ALA A 101 -40.53 3.85 8.55
CA ALA A 101 -41.37 4.65 7.67
C ALA A 101 -42.63 3.90 7.21
N ILE A 102 -42.50 2.62 6.88
CA ILE A 102 -43.64 1.76 6.52
C ILE A 102 -44.58 1.58 7.73
N LEU A 103 -44.03 1.34 8.93
CA LEU A 103 -44.85 1.23 10.13
C LEU A 103 -45.62 2.52 10.43
N TYR A 104 -44.96 3.68 10.29
CA TYR A 104 -45.57 4.98 10.53
C TYR A 104 -46.70 5.28 9.53
N THR A 105 -46.47 5.01 8.24
CA THR A 105 -47.49 5.19 7.19
C THR A 105 -48.70 4.28 7.40
N LEU A 106 -48.49 3.01 7.75
CA LEU A 106 -49.57 2.08 8.09
C LEU A 106 -50.35 2.54 9.33
N MET A 107 -49.66 3.05 10.36
CA MET A 107 -50.31 3.60 11.56
C MET A 107 -51.17 4.83 11.23
N GLN A 108 -50.67 5.68 10.32
CA GLN A 108 -51.39 6.88 9.89
C GLN A 108 -52.69 6.54 9.16
N GLU A 109 -52.64 5.62 8.20
CA GLU A 109 -53.78 5.22 7.37
C GLU A 109 -54.81 4.40 8.16
N LEU A 110 -54.37 3.46 9.02
CA LEU A 110 -55.29 2.54 9.71
C LEU A 110 -55.91 3.10 11.00
N VAL A 111 -55.21 3.99 11.72
CA VAL A 111 -55.60 4.41 13.08
C VAL A 111 -55.93 5.89 13.19
N LEU A 112 -55.13 6.74 12.53
CA LEU A 112 -55.20 8.19 12.70
C LEU A 112 -56.20 8.85 11.73
N GLU A 113 -56.35 8.33 10.52
CA GLU A 113 -57.29 8.90 9.53
C GLU A 113 -58.76 8.67 9.92
N ASN A 114 -59.06 7.56 10.60
CA ASN A 114 -60.40 7.21 11.09
C ASN A 114 -60.86 7.99 12.34
N ASN A 115 -60.00 8.82 12.96
CA ASN A 115 -60.32 9.57 14.18
C ASN A 115 -60.00 11.07 14.03
N GLU A 116 -61.02 11.90 13.78
CA GLU A 116 -60.90 13.36 13.60
C GLU A 116 -60.15 14.08 14.73
N ARG A 117 -60.26 13.57 15.97
CA ARG A 117 -59.61 14.15 17.15
C ARG A 117 -58.08 14.09 17.10
N TRP A 118 -57.50 13.07 16.47
CA TRP A 118 -56.05 12.91 16.40
C TRP A 118 -55.43 13.70 15.25
N GLN A 119 -56.17 13.95 14.17
CA GLN A 119 -55.66 14.67 12.99
C GLN A 119 -55.16 16.09 13.29
N HIS A 120 -55.84 16.84 14.16
CA HIS A 120 -55.46 18.21 14.50
C HIS A 120 -54.21 18.30 15.39
N VAL A 121 -54.03 17.35 16.31
CA VAL A 121 -52.86 17.31 17.21
C VAL A 121 -51.61 16.91 16.41
N THR A 122 -51.74 15.93 15.51
CA THR A 122 -50.61 15.46 14.71
C THR A 122 -50.07 16.54 13.77
N LYS A 123 -50.93 17.32 13.08
CA LYS A 123 -50.49 18.33 12.11
C LYS A 123 -49.69 19.50 12.70
N ASN A 124 -50.08 20.03 13.85
CA ASN A 124 -49.42 21.20 14.43
C ASN A 124 -48.07 20.86 15.09
N GLU A 125 -47.99 19.73 15.78
CA GLU A 125 -46.75 19.27 16.41
C GLU A 125 -45.75 18.79 15.34
N LEU A 126 -46.17 17.98 14.35
CA LEU A 126 -45.25 17.46 13.31
C LEU A 126 -44.59 18.57 12.49
N GLY A 127 -45.33 19.61 12.09
CA GLY A 127 -44.74 20.69 11.29
C GLY A 127 -43.60 21.44 11.99
N SER A 128 -43.68 21.55 13.32
CA SER A 128 -42.60 22.14 14.14
C SER A 128 -41.36 21.24 14.15
N TRP A 129 -41.56 19.94 14.35
CA TRP A 129 -40.48 18.94 14.33
C TRP A 129 -39.83 18.79 12.95
N GLU A 130 -40.60 18.84 11.86
CA GLU A 130 -40.09 18.80 10.49
C GLU A 130 -39.15 19.98 10.20
N THR A 131 -39.54 21.19 10.64
CA THR A 131 -38.73 22.39 10.46
C THR A 131 -37.45 22.31 11.30
N PHE A 132 -37.54 21.83 12.54
CA PHE A 132 -36.38 21.65 13.42
C PHE A 132 -35.40 20.61 12.88
N PHE A 133 -35.87 19.41 12.52
CA PHE A 133 -35.01 18.36 11.96
C PHE A 133 -34.43 18.75 10.60
N GLY A 134 -35.24 19.40 9.75
CA GLY A 134 -34.83 19.85 8.43
C GLY A 134 -33.72 20.89 8.46
N VAL A 135 -33.79 21.86 9.37
CA VAL A 135 -32.80 22.94 9.43
C VAL A 135 -31.63 22.61 10.36
N ALA A 136 -31.90 22.14 11.58
CA ALA A 136 -30.83 21.93 12.57
C ALA A 136 -30.07 20.64 12.33
N LEU A 137 -30.76 19.49 12.17
CA LEU A 137 -30.07 18.22 12.03
C LEU A 137 -29.45 18.06 10.64
N ASN A 138 -30.19 18.30 9.55
CA ASN A 138 -29.65 18.06 8.21
C ASN A 138 -28.48 19.00 7.88
N ALA A 139 -28.55 20.29 8.26
CA ALA A 139 -27.47 21.23 8.00
C ALA A 139 -26.21 20.87 8.82
N THR A 140 -26.36 20.59 10.12
CA THR A 140 -25.23 20.24 10.99
C THR A 140 -24.63 18.89 10.59
N LEU A 141 -25.45 17.87 10.31
CA LEU A 141 -24.97 16.56 9.85
C LEU A 141 -24.24 16.66 8.51
N SER A 142 -24.76 17.43 7.55
CA SER A 142 -24.11 17.64 6.25
C SER A 142 -22.74 18.30 6.42
N LEU A 143 -22.66 19.32 7.27
CA LEU A 143 -21.41 20.02 7.55
C LEU A 143 -20.38 19.10 8.24
N LEU A 144 -20.79 18.37 9.28
CA LEU A 144 -19.94 17.40 9.98
C LEU A 144 -19.45 16.30 9.04
N LEU A 145 -20.32 15.82 8.15
CA LEU A 145 -19.98 14.81 7.14
C LEU A 145 -18.89 15.33 6.19
N VAL A 146 -19.01 16.56 5.69
CA VAL A 146 -17.99 17.17 4.80
C VAL A 146 -16.64 17.28 5.51
N PHE A 147 -16.61 17.76 6.75
CA PHE A 147 -15.37 17.84 7.53
C PHE A 147 -14.74 16.46 7.75
N ARG A 148 -15.56 15.45 8.08
CA ARG A 148 -15.09 14.08 8.26
C ARG A 148 -14.52 13.49 6.98
N LEU A 149 -15.21 13.64 5.85
CA LEU A 149 -14.75 13.16 4.55
C LEU A 149 -13.45 13.84 4.13
N ASN A 150 -13.33 15.16 4.31
CA ASN A 150 -12.11 15.89 4.00
C ASN A 150 -10.91 15.42 4.83
N ARG A 151 -11.10 15.18 6.13
CA ARG A 151 -10.03 14.67 7.02
C ARG A 151 -9.63 13.23 6.65
N ALA A 152 -10.60 12.38 6.32
CA ALA A 152 -10.34 11.01 5.87
C ALA A 152 -9.59 11.00 4.53
N ALA A 153 -10.00 11.83 3.57
CA ALA A 153 -9.34 11.97 2.27
C ALA A 153 -7.90 12.48 2.42
N ALA A 154 -7.67 13.49 3.27
CA ALA A 154 -6.33 13.99 3.57
C ALA A 154 -5.43 12.90 4.18
N ARG A 155 -5.94 12.11 5.14
CA ARG A 155 -5.20 10.99 5.74
C ARG A 155 -4.85 9.91 4.71
N TRP A 156 -5.80 9.57 3.84
CA TRP A 156 -5.57 8.62 2.75
C TRP A 156 -4.49 9.13 1.77
N TRP A 157 -4.56 10.40 1.39
CA TRP A 157 -3.58 11.03 0.50
C TRP A 157 -2.18 11.06 1.10
N LEU A 158 -2.05 11.42 2.39
CA LEU A 158 -0.77 11.41 3.09
C LEU A 158 -0.13 10.02 3.09
N ALA A 159 -0.92 8.97 3.36
CA ALA A 159 -0.42 7.60 3.32
C ALA A 159 0.06 7.21 1.90
N ARG A 160 -0.72 7.55 0.87
CA ARG A 160 -0.39 7.32 -0.54
C ARG A 160 0.90 8.05 -0.93
N GLN A 161 1.06 9.29 -0.50
CA GLN A 161 2.22 10.13 -0.77
C GLN A 161 3.48 9.57 -0.09
N SER A 162 3.42 9.24 1.21
CA SER A 162 4.55 8.65 1.93
C SER A 162 5.03 7.34 1.31
N PHE A 163 4.11 6.46 0.92
CA PHE A 163 4.49 5.23 0.21
C PHE A 163 5.08 5.50 -1.19
N GLY A 164 4.58 6.52 -1.88
CA GLY A 164 5.14 6.99 -3.15
C GLY A 164 6.58 7.48 -3.02
N VAL A 165 6.85 8.31 -2.00
CA VAL A 165 8.19 8.79 -1.67
C VAL A 165 9.10 7.64 -1.26
N LEU A 166 8.60 6.69 -0.46
CA LEU A 166 9.33 5.47 -0.10
C LEU A 166 9.82 4.72 -1.34
N MET A 167 8.94 4.48 -2.31
CA MET A 167 9.32 3.82 -3.56
C MET A 167 10.28 4.66 -4.40
N ALA A 168 10.16 5.99 -4.41
CA ALA A 168 11.10 6.87 -5.10
C ALA A 168 12.51 6.79 -4.51
N LYS A 169 12.63 6.90 -3.17
CA LYS A 169 13.90 6.74 -2.44
C LYS A 169 14.52 5.36 -2.66
N ALA A 170 13.69 4.31 -2.71
CA ALA A 170 14.18 2.96 -2.99
C ALA A 170 14.76 2.85 -4.41
N ARG A 171 14.15 3.51 -5.40
CA ARG A 171 14.70 3.55 -6.77
C ARG A 171 16.02 4.30 -6.82
N ASN A 172 16.12 5.46 -6.17
CA ASN A 172 17.36 6.24 -6.10
C ASN A 172 18.50 5.43 -5.46
N LEU A 173 18.22 4.79 -4.32
CA LEU A 173 19.19 3.94 -3.62
C LEU A 173 19.64 2.79 -4.53
N MET A 174 18.71 2.13 -5.22
CA MET A 174 19.01 1.05 -6.16
C MET A 174 19.86 1.53 -7.35
N CYS A 175 19.56 2.69 -7.94
CA CYS A 175 20.37 3.28 -9.00
C CYS A 175 21.82 3.50 -8.55
N GLY A 176 22.03 4.03 -7.34
CA GLY A 176 23.36 4.22 -6.78
C GLY A 176 24.09 2.89 -6.51
N LEU A 177 23.39 1.89 -5.96
CA LEU A 177 23.94 0.56 -5.73
C LEU A 177 24.36 -0.15 -7.02
N VAL A 178 23.58 -0.07 -8.10
CA VAL A 178 23.93 -0.74 -9.37
C VAL A 178 25.23 -0.20 -9.97
N LEU A 179 25.56 1.07 -9.72
CA LEU A 179 26.82 1.68 -10.18
C LEU A 179 28.04 1.22 -9.35
N ALA A 180 27.84 0.64 -8.16
CA ALA A 180 28.92 0.13 -7.33
C ALA A 180 29.46 -1.20 -7.88
N LYS A 181 30.64 -1.15 -8.52
CA LYS A 181 31.26 -2.33 -9.17
C LYS A 181 32.30 -3.09 -8.31
N HIS A 182 32.74 -2.52 -7.20
CA HIS A 182 33.88 -3.03 -6.44
C HIS A 182 33.55 -4.23 -5.54
N ASN A 183 32.31 -4.36 -5.06
CA ASN A 183 31.86 -5.52 -4.29
C ASN A 183 30.47 -6.00 -4.76
N PRO A 184 30.41 -6.85 -5.81
CA PRO A 184 29.15 -7.26 -6.41
C PRO A 184 28.28 -8.09 -5.46
N ALA A 185 28.88 -8.90 -4.57
CA ALA A 185 28.13 -9.72 -3.61
C ALA A 185 27.42 -8.85 -2.56
N ALA A 186 28.11 -7.89 -1.95
CA ALA A 186 27.50 -6.98 -0.97
C ALA A 186 26.47 -6.04 -1.62
N ARG A 187 26.69 -5.64 -2.88
CA ARG A 187 25.73 -4.87 -3.67
C ARG A 187 24.45 -5.67 -3.87
N ASP A 188 24.58 -6.91 -4.31
CA ASP A 188 23.44 -7.79 -4.57
C ASP A 188 22.66 -8.06 -3.27
N ASP A 189 23.35 -8.26 -2.14
CA ASP A 189 22.74 -8.31 -0.81
C ASP A 189 21.96 -7.02 -0.48
N ALA A 190 22.53 -5.83 -0.72
CA ALA A 190 21.85 -4.57 -0.46
C ALA A 190 20.57 -4.40 -1.29
N ILE A 191 20.61 -4.76 -2.59
CA ILE A 191 19.45 -4.71 -3.49
C ILE A 191 18.37 -5.70 -3.05
N ARG A 192 18.80 -6.90 -2.64
CA ARG A 192 17.93 -7.96 -2.12
C ARG A 192 17.20 -7.52 -0.86
N TRP A 193 17.93 -6.99 0.13
CA TRP A 193 17.35 -6.44 1.35
C TRP A 193 16.46 -5.21 1.10
N LEU A 194 16.80 -4.38 0.11
CA LEU A 194 15.96 -3.26 -0.30
C LEU A 194 14.60 -3.72 -0.88
N ALA A 195 14.60 -4.77 -1.69
CA ALA A 195 13.36 -5.38 -2.17
C ALA A 195 12.55 -5.98 -1.00
N ALA A 196 13.22 -6.65 -0.06
CA ALA A 196 12.60 -7.18 1.14
C ALA A 196 12.00 -6.07 2.02
N TYR A 197 12.63 -4.90 2.13
CA TYR A 197 12.16 -3.78 2.94
C TYR A 197 10.82 -3.23 2.44
N ALA A 198 10.65 -3.10 1.12
CA ALA A 198 9.40 -2.66 0.53
C ALA A 198 8.24 -3.61 0.87
N ILE A 199 8.48 -4.92 0.79
CA ILE A 199 7.49 -5.97 1.10
C ILE A 199 7.23 -6.01 2.61
N CYS A 200 8.28 -6.02 3.42
CA CYS A 200 8.22 -6.07 4.88
C CYS A 200 7.47 -4.87 5.44
N THR A 201 7.74 -3.65 4.97
CA THR A 201 7.03 -2.44 5.38
C THR A 201 5.54 -2.54 5.05
N MET A 202 5.19 -3.04 3.87
CA MET A 202 3.79 -3.23 3.47
C MET A 202 3.06 -4.22 4.40
N GLU A 203 3.64 -5.41 4.62
CA GLU A 203 3.06 -6.45 5.48
C GLU A 203 2.95 -6.00 6.95
N PHE A 204 3.98 -5.30 7.45
CA PHE A 204 3.99 -4.72 8.79
C PHE A 204 2.87 -3.68 8.97
N LEU A 205 2.69 -2.77 7.99
CA LEU A 205 1.63 -1.77 8.04
C LEU A 205 0.23 -2.39 7.94
N ARG A 206 0.07 -3.52 7.25
CA ARG A 206 -1.18 -4.29 7.24
C ARG A 206 -1.49 -4.97 8.58
N GLY A 207 -0.50 -5.14 9.45
CA GLY A 207 -0.67 -5.78 10.76
C GLY A 207 -0.84 -7.30 10.65
N CYS A 208 -0.31 -7.91 9.59
CA CYS A 208 -0.33 -9.37 9.43
C CYS A 208 0.61 -10.00 10.48
N PRO A 209 0.12 -10.92 11.35
CA PRO A 209 0.94 -11.52 12.41
C PRO A 209 2.03 -12.45 11.85
N LYS A 210 1.80 -13.03 10.67
CA LYS A 210 2.79 -13.78 9.90
C LYS A 210 2.82 -13.22 8.48
N MET A 211 4.01 -13.01 7.95
CA MET A 211 4.15 -12.48 6.60
C MET A 211 3.92 -13.60 5.58
N HIS A 212 3.44 -13.28 4.38
CA HIS A 212 3.22 -14.30 3.35
C HIS A 212 4.55 -14.81 2.77
N ASP A 213 4.75 -16.14 2.74
CA ASP A 213 5.98 -16.77 2.20
C ASP A 213 6.20 -16.43 0.73
N ASP A 214 5.13 -16.45 -0.07
CA ASP A 214 5.17 -16.24 -1.51
C ASP A 214 5.65 -14.85 -1.91
N LEU A 215 5.49 -13.83 -1.05
CA LEU A 215 5.97 -12.47 -1.33
C LEU A 215 7.50 -12.36 -1.23
N PHE A 216 8.13 -13.15 -0.36
CA PHE A 216 9.58 -13.12 -0.14
C PHE A 216 10.34 -14.15 -0.99
N ALA A 217 9.63 -15.02 -1.72
CA ALA A 217 10.23 -16.03 -2.59
C ALA A 217 11.25 -15.41 -3.56
N GLY A 218 12.48 -15.94 -3.57
CA GLY A 218 13.58 -15.46 -4.40
C GLY A 218 14.24 -14.14 -3.94
N VAL A 219 13.71 -13.52 -2.88
CA VAL A 219 14.26 -12.32 -2.24
C VAL A 219 14.97 -12.70 -0.94
N LEU A 220 14.29 -13.37 -0.01
CA LEU A 220 14.90 -13.85 1.24
C LEU A 220 14.85 -15.37 1.30
N SER A 221 15.84 -15.96 1.94
CA SER A 221 15.76 -17.36 2.36
C SER A 221 14.72 -17.53 3.48
N SER A 222 14.18 -18.73 3.64
CA SER A 222 13.21 -19.04 4.69
C SER A 222 13.75 -18.78 6.11
N SER A 223 15.06 -18.98 6.32
CA SER A 223 15.73 -18.69 7.59
C SER A 223 15.83 -17.19 7.87
N GLU A 224 16.26 -16.39 6.89
CA GLU A 224 16.30 -14.93 7.00
C GLU A 224 14.91 -14.35 7.24
N LYS A 225 13.89 -14.85 6.53
CA LYS A 225 12.51 -14.43 6.75
C LYS A 225 12.07 -14.74 8.19
N ALA A 226 12.32 -15.95 8.67
CA ALA A 226 11.99 -16.33 10.04
C ALA A 226 12.73 -15.46 11.09
N GLN A 227 13.94 -15.00 10.79
CA GLN A 227 14.64 -14.02 11.62
C GLN A 227 13.93 -12.66 11.61
N VAL A 228 13.53 -12.16 10.44
CA VAL A 228 12.78 -10.90 10.30
C VAL A 228 11.47 -10.95 11.10
N GLU A 229 10.73 -12.04 11.03
CA GLU A 229 9.46 -12.22 11.75
C GLU A 229 9.62 -12.30 13.28
N ARG A 230 10.79 -12.73 13.78
CA ARG A 230 11.08 -12.78 15.21
C ARG A 230 11.43 -11.42 15.81
N MET A 231 11.76 -10.43 14.98
CA MET A 231 12.16 -9.11 15.46
C MET A 231 10.94 -8.31 15.90
N SER A 232 11.11 -7.53 16.98
CA SER A 232 10.06 -6.63 17.49
C SER A 232 9.61 -5.61 16.43
N HIS A 233 10.55 -5.10 15.64
CA HIS A 233 10.27 -4.17 14.55
C HIS A 233 10.88 -4.65 13.22
N PRO A 234 10.16 -5.49 12.46
CA PRO A 234 10.69 -6.13 11.25
C PRO A 234 11.23 -5.15 10.19
N PRO A 235 10.54 -4.04 9.83
CA PRO A 235 11.06 -3.10 8.84
C PRO A 235 12.38 -2.45 9.27
N LEU A 236 12.56 -2.16 10.56
CA LEU A 236 13.78 -1.54 11.06
C LEU A 236 14.96 -2.51 11.01
N TYR A 237 14.72 -3.79 11.32
CA TYR A 237 15.72 -4.84 11.16
C TYR A 237 16.15 -5.00 9.70
N VAL A 238 15.20 -5.08 8.77
CA VAL A 238 15.53 -5.15 7.34
C VAL A 238 16.26 -3.87 6.89
N GLY A 239 15.85 -2.71 7.38
CA GLY A 239 16.55 -1.44 7.17
C GLY A 239 18.00 -1.49 7.64
N HIS A 240 18.25 -2.06 8.82
CA HIS A 240 19.61 -2.27 9.33
C HIS A 240 20.44 -3.18 8.40
N GLN A 241 19.85 -4.25 7.86
CA GLN A 241 20.54 -5.13 6.91
C GLN A 241 20.93 -4.42 5.61
N ILE A 242 20.08 -3.50 5.11
CA ILE A 242 20.42 -2.65 3.96
C ILE A 242 21.66 -1.81 4.29
N ARG A 243 21.64 -1.09 5.42
CA ARG A 243 22.76 -0.24 5.82
C ARG A 243 24.05 -1.03 6.01
N HIS A 244 23.97 -2.17 6.68
CA HIS A 244 25.10 -3.08 6.85
C HIS A 244 25.68 -3.53 5.50
N SER A 245 24.82 -3.86 4.54
CA SER A 245 25.24 -4.24 3.19
C SER A 245 25.87 -3.07 2.43
N ILE A 246 25.35 -1.84 2.55
CA ILE A 246 25.95 -0.63 1.99
C ILE A 246 27.36 -0.40 2.54
N SER A 247 27.55 -0.51 3.85
CA SER A 247 28.89 -0.35 4.45
C SER A 247 29.87 -1.45 4.02
N ARG A 248 29.38 -2.68 3.75
CA ARG A 248 30.20 -3.76 3.15
C ARG A 248 30.56 -3.50 1.70
N VAL A 249 29.72 -2.78 0.95
CA VAL A 249 30.04 -2.33 -0.41
C VAL A 249 31.23 -1.39 -0.30
N TYR A 250 31.10 -0.27 0.40
CA TYR A 250 32.11 0.79 0.46
C TYR A 250 33.18 0.61 1.56
N ALA A 251 33.47 -0.63 1.95
CA ALA A 251 34.42 -0.91 3.03
C ALA A 251 35.83 -0.40 2.69
N VAL A 252 36.39 0.45 3.56
CA VAL A 252 37.74 0.99 3.44
C VAL A 252 38.71 0.08 4.20
N THR A 253 39.71 -0.44 3.50
CA THR A 253 40.76 -1.32 4.07
C THR A 253 42.10 -0.58 4.10
N ALA A 254 43.07 -1.05 4.90
CA ALA A 254 44.41 -0.43 4.96
C ALA A 254 45.09 -0.29 3.58
N ASP A 255 44.78 -1.20 2.64
CA ASP A 255 45.34 -1.20 1.28
C ASP A 255 44.62 -0.27 0.30
N THR A 256 43.50 0.37 0.71
CA THR A 256 42.75 1.26 -0.19
C THR A 256 43.43 2.63 -0.30
N PRO A 257 43.72 3.12 -1.52
CA PRO A 257 44.32 4.44 -1.71
C PRO A 257 43.45 5.55 -1.12
N LEU A 258 44.08 6.57 -0.53
CA LEU A 258 43.37 7.66 0.17
C LEU A 258 42.30 8.34 -0.70
N SER A 259 42.62 8.60 -1.98
CA SER A 259 41.66 9.21 -2.93
C SER A 259 40.44 8.33 -3.18
N LEU A 260 40.63 7.01 -3.26
CA LEU A 260 39.54 6.06 -3.44
C LEU A 260 38.72 5.93 -2.15
N ALA A 261 39.37 5.87 -0.98
CA ALA A 261 38.70 5.84 0.32
C ALA A 261 37.82 7.07 0.55
N MET A 262 38.28 8.27 0.17
CA MET A 262 37.46 9.50 0.19
C MET A 262 36.26 9.40 -0.75
N SER A 263 36.46 8.87 -1.96
CA SER A 263 35.34 8.69 -2.90
C SER A 263 34.31 7.68 -2.39
N TYR A 264 34.76 6.60 -1.73
CA TYR A 264 33.88 5.56 -1.19
C TYR A 264 33.05 6.09 -0.03
N SER A 265 33.67 6.81 0.92
CA SER A 265 32.94 7.41 2.03
C SER A 265 31.91 8.45 1.57
N GLN A 266 32.23 9.24 0.54
CA GLN A 266 31.28 10.19 -0.05
C GLN A 266 30.09 9.47 -0.70
N GLN A 267 30.34 8.41 -1.48
CA GLN A 267 29.27 7.63 -2.11
C GLN A 267 28.41 6.91 -1.07
N GLU A 268 29.03 6.31 -0.04
CA GLU A 268 28.31 5.71 1.09
C GLU A 268 27.40 6.73 1.76
N ALA A 269 27.90 7.94 2.05
CA ALA A 269 27.10 8.99 2.70
C ALA A 269 25.86 9.39 1.86
N ILE A 270 26.00 9.47 0.53
CA ILE A 270 24.88 9.76 -0.37
C ILE A 270 23.82 8.64 -0.29
N LEU A 271 24.24 7.37 -0.32
CA LEU A 271 23.30 6.24 -0.22
C LEU A 271 22.66 6.14 1.17
N VAL A 272 23.43 6.38 2.23
CA VAL A 272 22.92 6.41 3.60
C VAL A 272 21.86 7.49 3.76
N ASN A 273 22.01 8.66 3.12
CA ASN A 273 20.98 9.69 3.13
C ASN A 273 19.67 9.23 2.47
N GLU A 274 19.74 8.54 1.33
CA GLU A 274 18.55 7.95 0.70
C GLU A 274 17.92 6.84 1.58
N TRP A 275 18.75 6.07 2.29
CA TRP A 275 18.31 5.07 3.27
C TRP A 275 17.62 5.70 4.49
N VAL A 276 18.14 6.81 5.05
CA VAL A 276 17.47 7.56 6.12
C VAL A 276 16.09 8.01 5.63
N GLY A 277 16.02 8.54 4.40
CA GLY A 277 14.75 8.92 3.79
C GLY A 277 13.75 7.76 3.68
N LEU A 278 14.21 6.51 3.47
CA LEU A 278 13.34 5.32 3.48
C LEU A 278 12.78 5.01 4.87
N LEU A 279 13.60 5.15 5.92
CA LEU A 279 13.16 4.94 7.31
C LEU A 279 12.18 6.03 7.75
N ASP A 280 12.45 7.29 7.40
CA ASP A 280 11.57 8.41 7.74
C ASP A 280 10.15 8.22 7.16
N GLN A 281 10.04 7.68 5.94
CA GLN A 281 8.72 7.36 5.37
C GLN A 281 8.04 6.19 6.07
N CYS A 282 8.79 5.21 6.58
CA CYS A 282 8.22 4.14 7.41
C CYS A 282 7.63 4.71 8.70
N GLY A 283 8.40 5.52 9.43
CA GLY A 283 7.94 6.21 10.64
C GLY A 283 6.76 7.15 10.38
N ALA A 284 6.73 7.82 9.22
CA ALA A 284 5.58 8.63 8.83
C ALA A 284 4.30 7.80 8.66
N MET A 285 4.39 6.62 8.02
CA MET A 285 3.25 5.71 7.85
C MET A 285 2.82 5.06 9.18
N GLU A 286 3.77 4.72 10.05
CA GLU A 286 3.48 4.25 11.41
C GLU A 286 2.72 5.30 12.21
N ARG A 287 3.15 6.57 12.16
CA ARG A 287 2.42 7.68 12.76
C ARG A 287 1.01 7.79 12.21
N ILE A 288 0.84 7.74 10.88
CA ILE A 288 -0.49 7.77 10.24
C ILE A 288 -1.36 6.60 10.71
N LYS A 289 -0.79 5.41 10.90
CA LYS A 289 -1.51 4.23 11.40
C LYS A 289 -1.89 4.38 12.88
N ALA A 290 -0.96 4.83 13.72
CA ALA A 290 -1.13 4.97 15.16
C ALA A 290 -2.00 6.16 15.59
N THR A 291 -2.23 7.13 14.71
CA THR A 291 -3.07 8.31 15.00
C THR A 291 -4.46 8.17 14.37
N PRO A 292 -5.45 7.55 15.06
CA PRO A 292 -6.83 7.58 14.61
C PRO A 292 -7.37 9.02 14.61
N LEU A 293 -8.42 9.28 13.83
CA LEU A 293 -9.10 10.57 13.87
C LEU A 293 -9.67 10.79 15.29
N PRO A 294 -9.62 12.03 15.83
CA PRO A 294 -10.17 12.33 17.14
C PRO A 294 -11.62 11.84 17.25
N ILE A 295 -11.96 11.21 18.37
CA ILE A 295 -13.28 10.58 18.61
C ILE A 295 -14.41 11.59 18.43
N VAL A 296 -14.20 12.86 18.82
CA VAL A 296 -15.14 13.98 18.66
C VAL A 296 -15.57 14.23 17.21
N SER A 297 -14.77 13.81 16.23
CA SER A 297 -15.10 13.92 14.79
C SER A 297 -15.69 12.63 14.21
N VAL A 298 -15.82 11.58 15.02
CA VAL A 298 -16.17 10.22 14.58
C VAL A 298 -17.45 9.69 15.22
N SER A 299 -17.74 10.10 16.47
CA SER A 299 -19.01 9.85 17.20
C SER A 299 -20.05 10.91 16.87
#